data_AF-A0A2N6VJ30-F1
#
_entry.id   AF-A0A2N6VJ30-F1
#
_cell.length_a   1.000
_cell.length_b   1.000
_cell.length_c   1.000
_cell.angle_alpha   90.00
_cell.angle_beta   90.00
_cell.angle_gamma   90.00
#
_symmetry.space_group_name_H-M   'P 1'
#
loop_
_entity.id
_entity.type
_entity.pdbx_description
1 polymer ?
#
loop_
_entity_poly.entity_id
_entity_poly.type
_entity_poly.pdbx_seq_one_letter_code
_entity_poly.pdbx_strand_id
1 'polypeptide(L)' 'GANYIAKSLSEDFPTLYTGENGLVAHECILDLRAITAETGVTAEDVAKRLIDFGFHAPTLAFPVAGT' A
#
# COMPACT_ATOMS: atom_id res chain seq x y z
N GLY A 1 -3.30 -12.54 7.23
CA GLY A 1 -4.59 -11.95 6.80
C GLY A 1 -4.43 -10.44 6.64
N ALA A 2 -5.36 -9.77 5.94
CA ALA A 2 -5.21 -8.34 5.58
C ALA A 2 -4.92 -7.42 6.78
N ASN A 3 -5.63 -7.59 7.90
CA ASN A 3 -5.39 -6.81 9.12
C ASN A 3 -3.97 -6.95 9.69
N TYR A 4 -3.35 -8.13 9.56
CA TYR A 4 -1.96 -8.32 9.99
C TYR A 4 -0.99 -7.52 9.12
N ILE A 5 -1.17 -7.56 7.79
CA ILE A 5 -0.33 -6.81 6.85
C ILE A 5 -0.52 -5.31 7.04
N ALA A 6 -1.77 -4.84 7.10
CA ALA A 6 -2.10 -3.44 7.34
C ALA A 6 -1.45 -2.91 8.63
N LYS A 7 -1.50 -3.70 9.72
CA LYS A 7 -0.86 -3.31 11.00
C LYS A 7 0.66 -3.38 10.96
N SER A 8 1.23 -4.35 10.25
CA SER A 8 2.69 -4.51 10.17
C SER A 8 3.37 -3.42 9.36
N LEU A 9 2.65 -2.83 8.40
CA LEU A 9 3.17 -1.80 7.49
C LEU A 9 2.75 -0.38 7.88
N SER A 10 1.93 -0.20 8.93
CA SER A 10 1.26 1.08 9.22
C SER A 10 2.18 2.24 9.59
N GLU A 11 3.43 1.97 10.00
CA GLU A 11 4.39 3.01 10.36
C GLU A 11 4.99 3.69 9.12
N ASP A 12 5.20 2.93 8.05
CA ASP A 12 5.84 3.41 6.82
C ASP A 12 4.81 3.67 5.70
N PHE A 13 3.75 2.86 5.65
CA PHE A 13 2.72 2.88 4.61
C PHE A 13 1.34 2.94 5.25
N PRO A 14 0.79 4.15 5.47
CA PRO A 14 -0.53 4.31 6.05
C PRO A 14 -1.60 3.56 5.25
N THR A 15 -2.54 2.92 5.95
CA THR A 15 -3.72 2.33 5.30
C THR A 15 -4.73 3.43 4.99
N LEU A 16 -5.14 3.55 3.73
CA LEU A 16 -5.96 4.67 3.25
C LEU A 16 -7.39 4.65 3.83
N TYR A 17 -8.00 3.48 3.98
CA TYR A 17 -9.35 3.32 4.51
C TYR A 17 -9.42 2.19 5.54
N THR A 18 -10.13 2.46 6.64
CA THR A 18 -10.44 1.47 7.69
C THR A 18 -11.91 1.58 8.09
N GLY A 19 -12.48 0.49 8.61
CA GLY A 19 -13.78 0.53 9.27
C GLY A 19 -13.73 1.23 10.64
N GLU A 20 -14.86 1.30 11.34
CA GLU A 20 -15.03 2.03 12.61
C GLU A 20 -14.03 1.62 13.71
N ASN A 21 -13.60 0.35 13.71
CA ASN A 21 -12.65 -0.17 14.70
C ASN A 21 -11.18 -0.14 14.24
N GLY A 22 -10.87 0.61 13.18
CA GLY A 22 -9.52 0.67 12.60
C GLY A 22 -9.09 -0.62 11.90
N LEU A 23 -10.04 -1.52 11.63
CA LEU A 23 -9.81 -2.79 10.95
C LEU A 23 -10.18 -2.69 9.47
N VAL A 24 -9.46 -3.45 8.65
CA VAL A 24 -9.77 -3.67 7.25
C VAL A 24 -10.54 -4.99 7.09
N ALA A 25 -11.14 -5.20 5.91
CA ALA A 25 -11.83 -6.45 5.59
C ALA A 25 -10.82 -7.52 5.13
N HIS A 26 -10.95 -7.99 3.89
CA HIS A 26 -10.08 -9.02 3.30
C HIS A 26 -8.93 -8.43 2.48
N GLU A 27 -8.86 -7.10 2.34
CA GLU A 27 -7.83 -6.34 1.64
C GLU A 27 -7.58 -4.99 2.34
N CYS A 28 -6.47 -4.33 2.02
CA CYS A 28 -6.14 -2.98 2.47
C CYS A 28 -5.46 -2.20 1.35
N ILE A 29 -5.61 -0.87 1.36
CA ILE A 29 -4.96 0.03 0.39
C ILE A 29 -3.84 0.77 1.12
N LEU A 30 -2.62 0.68 0.62
CA LEU A 30 -1.46 1.40 1.16
C LEU A 30 -1.32 2.75 0.45
N ASP A 31 -1.15 3.83 1.20
CA ASP A 31 -1.00 5.17 0.63
C ASP A 31 0.48 5.53 0.41
N LEU A 32 0.90 5.56 -0.85
CA LEU A 32 2.27 5.89 -1.24
C LEU A 32 2.44 7.35 -1.70
N ARG A 33 1.38 8.17 -1.66
CA ARG A 33 1.40 9.52 -2.25
C ARG A 33 2.35 10.46 -1.53
N ALA A 34 2.49 10.35 -0.21
CA ALA A 34 3.45 11.13 0.56
C ALA A 34 4.90 10.80 0.16
N ILE A 35 5.22 9.50 0.08
CA ILE A 35 6.53 9.01 -0.41
C ILE A 35 6.80 9.52 -1.82
N THR A 36 5.79 9.47 -2.70
CA THR A 36 5.89 10.00 -4.06
C THR A 36 6.21 11.49 -4.06
N ALA A 37 5.53 12.29 -3.23
CA ALA A 37 5.74 13.73 -3.15
C ALA A 37 7.14 14.10 -2.61
N GLU A 38 7.65 13.34 -1.64
CA GLU A 38 8.94 13.61 -1.00
C GLU A 38 10.14 13.14 -1.81
N THR A 39 10.00 12.02 -2.54
CA THR A 39 11.13 11.31 -3.16
C THR A 39 11.04 11.18 -4.67
N GLY A 40 9.85 11.36 -5.25
CA GLY A 40 9.56 11.02 -6.64
C GLY A 40 9.36 9.53 -6.91
N VAL A 41 9.53 8.64 -5.92
CA VAL A 41 9.27 7.20 -6.05
C VAL A 41 7.77 6.94 -6.13
N THR A 42 7.33 6.36 -7.24
CA THR A 42 5.90 6.12 -7.52
C THR A 42 5.44 4.74 -7.05
N ALA A 43 4.12 4.52 -7.00
CA ALA A 43 3.55 3.19 -6.76
C ALA A 43 4.01 2.16 -7.80
N GLU A 44 4.22 2.57 -9.06
CA GLU A 44 4.74 1.69 -10.11
C GLU A 44 6.19 1.26 -9.84
N ASP A 45 7.02 2.16 -9.31
CA ASP A 45 8.40 1.84 -8.94
C ASP A 45 8.44 0.81 -7.81
N VAL A 46 7.59 0.98 -6.79
CA VAL A 46 7.46 0.00 -5.69
C VAL A 46 6.96 -1.35 -6.21
N ALA A 47 5.95 -1.35 -7.09
CA ALA A 47 5.42 -2.57 -7.70
C ALA A 47 6.49 -3.33 -8.51
N LYS A 48 7.29 -2.62 -9.31
CA LYS A 48 8.41 -3.24 -10.04
C LYS A 48 9.49 -3.73 -9.08
N ARG A 49 9.80 -2.97 -8.03
CA ARG A 49 10.81 -3.36 -7.04
C ARG A 49 10.42 -4.62 -6.29
N LEU A 50 9.14 -4.86 -6.01
CA LEU A 50 8.66 -6.10 -5.39
C LEU A 50 9.00 -7.35 -6.21
N ILE A 51 9.10 -7.24 -7.53
CA ILE A 51 9.50 -8.36 -8.42
C ILE A 51 10.92 -8.80 -8.11
N ASP A 52 11.83 -7.86 -7.81
CA ASP A 52 13.21 -8.17 -7.44
C ASP A 52 13.29 -8.96 -6.11
N PHE A 53 12.27 -8.84 -5.26
CA PHE A 53 12.12 -9.61 -4.03
C PHE A 53 11.32 -10.91 -4.21
N GLY A 54 10.95 -11.26 -5.46
CA GLY A 54 10.21 -12.48 -5.78
C GLY A 54 8.70 -12.39 -5.54
N PHE A 55 8.14 -11.18 -5.40
CA PHE A 55 6.70 -10.96 -5.24
C PHE A 55 6.07 -10.43 -6.53
N HIS A 56 4.92 -11.00 -6.89
CA HIS A 56 4.04 -10.36 -7.86
C HIS A 56 3.45 -9.09 -7.23
N ALA A 57 3.37 -8.01 -8.01
CA ALA A 57 2.80 -6.75 -7.55
C ALA A 57 1.31 -6.91 -7.13
N PRO A 58 0.84 -6.17 -6.12
CA PRO A 58 -0.59 -6.08 -5.82
C PRO A 58 -1.35 -5.30 -6.92
N THR A 59 -2.68 -5.18 -6.77
CA THR A 59 -3.49 -4.28 -7.59
C THR A 59 -2.96 -2.86 -7.47
N LEU A 60 -2.76 -2.19 -8.62
CA LEU A 60 -2.13 -0.88 -8.69
C LEU A 60 -3.11 0.18 -9.17
N ALA A 61 -3.06 1.37 -8.56
CA ALA A 61 -3.76 2.59 -8.95
C ALA A 61 -5.29 2.44 -9.09
N PHE A 62 -5.87 1.48 -8.38
CA PHE A 62 -7.31 1.24 -8.32
C PHE A 62 -7.70 0.78 -6.90
N PRO A 63 -8.80 1.29 -6.33
CA PRO A 63 -9.71 2.30 -6.86
C PRO A 63 -9.16 3.74 -6.79
N VAL A 64 -7.97 3.94 -6.23
CA VAL A 64 -7.36 5.26 -6.01
C VAL A 64 -6.06 5.37 -6.81
N ALA A 65 -5.89 6.45 -7.56
CA ALA A 65 -4.66 6.67 -8.31
C ALA A 65 -3.47 6.95 -7.38
N GLY A 66 -2.31 6.37 -7.66
CA GLY A 66 -1.09 6.56 -6.87
C GLY A 66 -1.00 5.74 -5.59
N THR A 67 -1.88 4.75 -5.42
CA THR A 67 -1.78 3.70 -4.40
C THR A 67 -1.45 2.35 -5.02
#